data_AF-A0A9Y3VY85-F1
#
_entry.id   AF-A0A9Y3VY85-F1
#
_cell.length_a   1.000
_cell.length_b   1.000
_cell.length_c   1.000
_cell.angle_alpha   90.00
_cell.angle_beta   90.00
_cell.angle_gamma   90.00
#
_symmetry.space_group_name_H-M   'P 1'
#
loop_
_entity.id
_entity.type
_entity.pdbx_description
1 polymer ?
#
loop_
_entity_poly.entity_id
_entity_poly.type
_entity_poly.pdbx_seq_one_letter_code
_entity_poly.pdbx_strand_id
1 'polypeptide(L)'
;MYDGSNKTDLRFQSSAVMALQEASEAYLVGLFEDTNLCAIHAKRVTIMPKDIQLARRIRGESLSYTLSYQQRLFFRATSLTKSSLL
;
A
#
# COMPACT_ATOMS: atom_id res chain seq x y z
N MET A 1 26.41 7.96 26.54
CA MET A 1 25.49 8.68 25.65
C MET A 1 24.84 7.64 24.75
N TYR A 2 23.50 7.54 24.77
CA TYR A 2 22.75 6.47 24.13
C TYR A 2 23.10 6.33 22.64
N ASP A 3 23.70 5.20 22.27
CA ASP A 3 23.72 4.72 20.90
C ASP A 3 22.28 4.42 20.47
N GLY A 4 21.92 4.91 19.28
CA GLY A 4 20.56 4.97 18.77
C GLY A 4 19.94 3.59 18.60
N SER A 5 19.11 3.21 19.57
CA SER A 5 17.91 2.38 19.47
C SER A 5 17.90 1.24 18.44
N ASN A 6 18.02 0.00 18.93
CA ASN A 6 17.42 -1.22 18.38
C ASN A 6 17.61 -1.49 16.88
N LYS A 7 18.85 -1.78 16.47
CA LYS A 7 19.05 -2.70 15.34
C LYS A 7 18.90 -4.12 15.89
N THR A 8 17.67 -4.62 15.96
CA THR A 8 17.44 -6.03 16.28
C THR A 8 18.18 -6.87 15.24
N ASP A 9 19.19 -7.65 15.65
CA ASP A 9 19.89 -8.62 14.79
C ASP A 9 18.92 -9.74 14.39
N LEU A 10 17.99 -9.43 13.49
CA LEU A 10 16.96 -10.34 13.02
C LEU A 10 17.59 -11.27 11.99
N ARG A 11 17.78 -12.52 12.40
CA ARG A 11 18.25 -13.60 11.51
C ARG A 11 17.05 -14.36 10.99
N PHE A 12 16.80 -14.26 9.69
CA PHE A 12 15.75 -15.02 9.02
C PHE A 12 16.27 -16.40 8.62
N GLN A 13 15.44 -17.42 8.82
CA GLN A 13 15.68 -18.74 8.25
C GLN A 13 15.46 -18.69 6.73
N SER A 14 16.26 -19.43 5.96
CA SER A 14 16.11 -19.49 4.50
C SER A 14 14.71 -19.93 4.07
N SER A 15 14.11 -20.88 4.78
CA SER A 15 12.73 -21.34 4.55
C SER A 15 11.68 -20.25 4.80
N ALA A 16 11.89 -19.36 5.77
CA ALA A 16 10.99 -18.25 6.03
C ALA A 16 11.00 -17.25 4.86
N VAL A 17 12.16 -17.00 4.26
CA VAL A 17 12.29 -16.15 3.07
C VAL A 17 11.61 -16.78 1.86
N MET A 18 11.76 -18.10 1.67
CA MET A 18 11.06 -18.83 0.61
C MET A 18 9.54 -18.75 0.75
N ALA A 19 9.02 -18.98 1.96
CA ALA A 19 7.58 -18.88 2.21
C ALA A 19 7.03 -17.47 1.91
N LEU A 20 7.80 -16.41 2.22
CA LEU A 20 7.41 -15.05 1.88
C LEU A 20 7.42 -14.79 0.37
N GLN A 21 8.38 -15.35 -0.36
CA GLN A 21 8.45 -15.24 -1.81
C GLN A 21 7.26 -15.95 -2.46
N GLU A 22 6.97 -17.20 -2.07
CA GLU A 22 5.81 -17.95 -2.56
C GLU A 22 4.48 -17.21 -2.27
N ALA A 23 4.31 -16.70 -1.06
CA ALA A 23 3.12 -15.92 -0.69
C ALA A 23 3.01 -14.62 -1.51
N SER A 24 4.14 -13.95 -1.76
CA SER A 24 4.18 -12.72 -2.56
C SER A 24 3.83 -13.00 -4.02
N GLU A 25 4.35 -14.07 -4.60
CA GLU A 25 4.04 -14.48 -5.97
C GLU A 25 2.58 -14.87 -6.13
N ALA A 26 2.05 -15.72 -5.23
CA ALA A 26 0.65 -16.10 -5.25
C ALA A 26 -0.29 -14.87 -5.19
N TYR A 27 0.05 -13.90 -4.34
CA TYR A 27 -0.70 -12.65 -4.26
C TYR A 27 -0.62 -11.81 -5.55
N LEU A 28 0.58 -11.65 -6.10
CA LEU A 28 0.79 -10.86 -7.33
C LEU A 28 0.11 -11.51 -8.53
N VAL A 29 0.19 -12.83 -8.67
CA VAL A 29 -0.50 -13.59 -9.73
C VAL A 29 -1.99 -13.31 -9.67
N GLY A 30 -2.61 -13.50 -8.50
CA GLY A 30 -4.04 -13.20 -8.34
C GLY A 30 -4.35 -11.73 -8.62
N LEU A 31 -3.53 -10.79 -8.15
CA LEU A 31 -3.76 -9.36 -8.38
C LEU A 31 -3.70 -9.00 -9.87
N PHE A 32 -2.79 -9.60 -10.62
CA PHE A 32 -2.66 -9.37 -12.05
C PHE A 32 -3.80 -10.01 -12.85
N GLU A 33 -4.38 -11.12 -12.40
CA GLU A 33 -5.60 -11.69 -12.99
C GLU A 33 -6.78 -10.69 -12.91
N ASP A 34 -7.03 -10.11 -11.73
CA ASP A 34 -8.09 -9.10 -11.57
C ASP A 34 -7.79 -7.80 -12.34
N THR A 35 -6.51 -7.40 -12.37
CA THR A 35 -6.07 -6.24 -13.15
C THR A 35 -6.30 -6.46 -14.65
N ASN A 36 -6.03 -7.67 -15.15
CA ASN A 36 -6.27 -8.04 -16.53
C ASN A 36 -7.76 -8.00 -16.87
N LEU A 37 -8.62 -8.49 -15.98
CA LEU A 37 -10.08 -8.37 -16.14
C LEU A 37 -10.53 -6.91 -16.21
N CYS A 38 -9.95 -6.02 -15.40
CA CYS A 38 -10.22 -4.58 -15.45
C CYS A 38 -9.77 -3.93 -16.77
N ALA A 39 -8.62 -4.35 -17.31
CA ALA A 39 -8.13 -3.87 -18.62
C ALA A 39 -9.06 -4.33 -19.77
N ILE A 40 -9.47 -5.60 -19.76
CA ILE A 40 -10.39 -6.18 -20.75
C ILE A 40 -11.76 -5.50 -20.69
N HIS A 41 -12.27 -5.23 -19.47
CA HIS A 41 -13.52 -4.51 -19.28
C HIS A 41 -13.51 -3.12 -19.96
N ALA A 42 -12.34 -2.48 -19.99
CA ALA A 42 -12.12 -1.20 -20.67
C ALA A 42 -11.66 -1.34 -22.14
N LYS A 43 -11.83 -2.53 -22.75
CA LYS A 43 -11.44 -2.85 -24.14
C LYS A 43 -9.95 -2.64 -24.45
N ARG A 44 -9.08 -2.85 -23.47
CA ARG A 44 -7.63 -2.75 -23.62
C ARG A 44 -6.95 -4.09 -23.37
N VAL A 45 -5.80 -4.30 -23.99
CA VAL A 45 -4.92 -5.47 -23.77
C VAL A 45 -3.75 -5.12 -22.84
N THR A 46 -3.34 -3.85 -22.82
CA THR A 46 -2.28 -3.35 -21.95
C THR A 46 -2.82 -3.00 -20.56
N ILE A 47 -2.27 -3.63 -19.53
CA ILE A 47 -2.51 -3.28 -18.13
C ILE A 47 -1.95 -1.89 -17.82
N MET A 48 -2.74 -1.08 -17.09
CA MET A 48 -2.35 0.27 -16.69
C MET A 48 -2.44 0.42 -15.16
N PRO A 49 -1.71 1.37 -14.55
CA PRO A 49 -1.76 1.57 -13.10
C PRO A 49 -3.18 1.79 -12.54
N LYS A 50 -4.08 2.40 -13.33
CA LYS A 50 -5.50 2.57 -12.99
C LYS A 50 -6.26 1.26 -12.83
N ASP A 51 -5.89 0.21 -13.57
CA ASP A 51 -6.53 -1.10 -13.50
C ASP A 51 -6.14 -1.80 -12.19
N ILE A 52 -4.88 -1.65 -11.77
CA ILE A 52 -4.38 -2.16 -10.48
C ILE A 52 -5.04 -1.42 -9.33
N GLN A 53 -5.13 -0.09 -9.41
CA GLN A 53 -5.81 0.73 -8.39
C GLN A 53 -7.28 0.33 -8.25
N LEU A 54 -7.96 0.08 -9.36
CA LEU A 54 -9.34 -0.39 -9.37
C LEU A 54 -9.46 -1.80 -8.78
N ALA A 55 -8.63 -2.75 -9.21
CA ALA A 55 -8.61 -4.12 -8.70
C ALA A 55 -8.40 -4.15 -7.17
N ARG A 56 -7.42 -3.41 -6.65
CA ARG A 56 -7.16 -3.28 -5.21
C ARG A 56 -8.32 -2.62 -4.44
N ARG A 57 -9.00 -1.67 -5.06
CA ARG A 57 -10.19 -1.03 -4.49
C ARG A 57 -11.36 -2.02 -4.40
N ILE A 58 -11.58 -2.84 -5.42
CA ILE A 58 -12.63 -3.87 -5.45
C ILE A 58 -12.32 -4.97 -4.42
N ARG A 59 -11.06 -5.37 -4.28
CA ARG A 59 -10.60 -6.32 -3.24
C ARG A 59 -10.73 -5.81 -1.80
N GLY A 60 -10.99 -4.51 -1.60
CA GLY A 60 -11.07 -3.91 -0.26
C GLY A 60 -9.72 -3.62 0.39
N GLU A 61 -8.60 -3.72 -0.34
CA GLU A 61 -7.25 -3.43 0.17
C GLU A 61 -6.96 -1.92 0.32
N SER A 62 -7.90 -1.08 -0.10
CA SER A 62 -7.72 0.37 -0.23
C SER A 62 -7.80 1.16 1.09
N LEU A 63 -7.71 0.54 2.27
CA LEU A 63 -8.02 1.21 3.55
C LEU A 63 -7.01 0.98 4.68
N SER A 64 -5.71 1.17 4.42
CA SER A 64 -4.78 1.46 5.53
C SER A 64 -3.91 2.70 5.29
N TYR A 65 -3.48 2.95 4.05
CA TYR A 65 -2.63 4.11 3.74
C TYR A 65 -3.42 5.42 3.61
N THR A 66 -4.62 5.41 3.03
CA THR A 66 -5.45 6.62 2.91
C THR A 66 -5.96 7.12 4.25
N LEU A 67 -6.24 6.23 5.22
CA LEU A 67 -6.64 6.64 6.56
C LEU A 67 -5.53 7.41 7.29
N SER A 68 -4.25 7.07 7.08
CA SER A 68 -3.13 7.79 7.71
C SER A 68 -2.77 9.10 6.99
N TYR A 69 -2.85 9.17 5.66
CA TYR A 69 -2.65 10.42 4.90
C TYR A 69 -3.80 11.41 5.09
N GLN A 70 -5.05 10.94 5.12
CA GLN A 70 -6.22 11.80 5.34
C GLN A 70 -6.29 12.27 6.80
N GLN A 71 -5.95 11.45 7.79
CA GLN A 71 -5.82 11.90 9.19
C GLN A 71 -4.69 12.93 9.37
N ARG A 72 -3.56 12.80 8.65
CA ARG A 72 -2.43 13.74 8.73
C ARG A 72 -2.68 15.07 8.00
N LEU A 73 -3.42 15.06 6.89
CA LEU A 73 -3.84 16.29 6.19
C LEU A 73 -4.93 17.04 6.97
N PHE A 74 -5.86 16.34 7.62
CA PHE A 74 -6.89 16.96 8.47
C PHE A 74 -6.29 17.66 9.71
N PHE A 75 -5.26 17.07 10.34
CA PHE A 75 -4.57 17.70 11.48
C PHE A 75 -3.69 18.90 11.07
N ARG A 76 -3.15 18.91 9.84
CA ARG A 76 -2.34 20.03 9.34
C ARG A 76 -3.18 21.21 8.84
N ALA A 77 -4.40 20.98 8.38
CA ALA A 77 -5.31 22.04 7.94
C ALA A 77 -5.93 22.82 9.11
N THR A 78 -6.07 22.19 10.28
CA THR A 78 -6.72 22.79 11.47
C THR A 78 -5.78 23.62 12.36
N SER A 79 -4.46 23.54 12.16
CA SER A 79 -3.48 24.38 12.87
C SER A 79 -3.18 25.71 12.17
N LEU A 80 -3.56 25.88 10.89
CA LEU A 80 -3.29 27.09 10.11
C LEU A 80 -4.35 28.19 10.28
N THR A 81 -5.48 27.92 10.92
CA THR A 81 -6.58 28.90 11.08
C THR A 81 -6.62 29.61 12.44
N LYS A 82 -5.70 29.30 13.38
CA LYS A 82 -5.60 30.00 14.67
C LYS A 82 -4.51 31.09 14.74
N SER A 83 -3.70 31.27 13.70
CA SER A 83 -2.58 32.23 13.70
C SER A 83 -2.86 33.57 12.98
N SER A 84 -4.11 33.82 12.55
CA SER A 84 -4.53 35.09 11.92
C SER A 84 -5.60 35.85 12.72
N LEU A 85 -5.77 35.52 14.01
CA LEU A 85 -6.55 36.31 14.96
C LEU A 85 -5.66 36.68 16.16
N LEU A 86 -4.72 37.59 15.90
CA LEU A 86 -4.19 38.54 16.87
C LEU A 86 -4.40 39.94 16.28
#